data_AF-A0A1B6DBX3-F1
#
_entry.id   AF-A0A1B6DBX3-F1
#
_cell.length_a   1.000
_cell.length_b   1.000
_cell.length_c   1.000
_cell.angle_alpha   90.00
_cell.angle_beta   90.00
_cell.angle_gamma   90.00
#
_symmetry.space_group_name_H-M   'P 1'
#
loop_
_entity.id
_entity.type
_entity.pdbx_description
1 polymer ?
#
loop_
_entity_poly.entity_id
_entity_poly.type
_entity_poly.pdbx_seq_one_letter_code
_entity_poly.pdbx_strand_id
1 'polypeptide(L)'
;MFSGNLPSYGFANKVQGVFVKTKDEFKVIVDLPDPDSTVACEREARRLKCEEIAFSSHHYCADFMEEDVVEPYLQFNSKFQSRKQVTLNHEEQEKLLSFGNKEYLLNKEEKKIVLLSLVDILFAYSYNHRTTYGEDSSEDSSECAWTVNKLSATLCWFQYFKTINDVIKTCIRRSLCYPLYRNFKLSLKVLEDTTNILKGGRKQIIKCLLHIHKLFNESEPRYILNELYIKDYCIWVQNLSDSRIENLIESIQKVIINKCDLNLELEELETAAILVQKETDEERLLQQVMNLDIHSKNSSDEEEESSSNESDYETDSESSSETETESLDSDDESSVSDT
;
A
#
# COMPACT_ATOMS: atom_id res chain seq x y z
N MET A 1 18.84 36.83 -1.40
CA MET A 1 19.44 36.19 -0.21
C MET A 1 18.32 35.56 0.61
N PHE A 2 18.10 34.25 0.48
CA PHE A 2 17.37 33.48 1.48
C PHE A 2 18.32 32.38 1.95
N SER A 3 19.16 32.73 2.93
CA SER A 3 19.93 31.77 3.71
C SER A 3 19.05 31.23 4.84
N GLY A 4 17.94 30.60 4.47
CA GLY A 4 17.22 29.67 5.34
C GLY A 4 17.68 28.27 5.00
N ASN A 5 18.09 27.47 5.99
CA ASN A 5 18.44 26.07 5.73
C ASN A 5 17.22 25.37 5.13
N LEU A 6 17.38 24.82 3.92
CA LEU A 6 16.33 24.03 3.28
C LEU A 6 15.97 22.83 4.17
N PRO A 7 14.69 22.45 4.28
CA PRO A 7 14.30 21.20 4.91
C PRO A 7 15.06 20.04 4.29
N SER A 8 15.55 19.12 5.13
CA SER A 8 16.22 17.92 4.67
C SER A 8 15.28 16.72 4.57
N TYR A 9 15.73 15.72 3.81
CA TYR A 9 15.08 14.43 3.60
C TYR A 9 16.14 13.44 3.07
N GLY A 10 15.72 12.29 2.54
CA GLY A 10 16.63 11.26 2.03
C GLY A 10 17.26 10.43 3.15
N PHE A 11 18.17 9.55 2.76
CA PHE A 11 18.92 8.71 3.69
C PHE A 11 19.58 9.55 4.80
N ALA A 12 19.34 9.16 6.05
CA ALA A 12 19.80 9.86 7.26
C ALA A 12 19.42 11.34 7.35
N ASN A 13 18.41 11.79 6.59
CA ASN A 13 17.95 13.18 6.56
C ASN A 13 19.05 14.18 6.12
N LYS A 14 19.90 13.77 5.16
CA LYS A 14 21.11 14.50 4.70
C LYS A 14 20.96 15.16 3.33
N VAL A 15 19.86 14.94 2.61
CA VAL A 15 19.62 15.49 1.28
C VAL A 15 18.73 16.73 1.36
N GLN A 16 18.97 17.73 0.52
CA GLN A 16 18.22 18.99 0.45
C GLN A 16 18.17 19.50 -0.99
N GLY A 17 17.13 20.24 -1.36
CA GLY A 17 17.11 21.05 -2.59
C GLY A 17 16.99 20.27 -3.89
N VAL A 18 16.67 18.98 -3.82
CA VAL A 18 16.48 18.11 -4.99
C VAL A 18 15.23 18.55 -5.76
N PHE A 19 14.15 18.92 -5.10
CA PHE A 19 12.88 19.23 -5.78
C PHE A 19 12.78 20.68 -6.29
N VAL A 20 13.67 21.59 -5.85
CA VAL A 20 13.73 23.00 -6.30
C VAL A 20 13.90 23.13 -7.82
N LYS A 21 14.62 22.20 -8.45
CA LYS A 21 14.93 22.21 -9.90
C LYS A 21 14.26 21.07 -10.67
N THR A 22 13.44 20.30 -9.98
CA THR A 22 12.92 19.04 -10.50
C THR A 22 11.61 19.27 -11.24
N LYS A 23 11.41 18.50 -12.32
CA LYS A 23 10.22 18.54 -13.18
C LYS A 23 8.95 18.19 -12.39
N ASP A 24 7.80 18.72 -12.81
CA ASP A 24 6.50 18.44 -12.19
C ASP A 24 6.15 16.94 -12.13
N GLU A 25 6.77 16.12 -12.98
CA GLU A 25 6.59 14.65 -13.02
C GLU A 25 6.81 13.97 -11.66
N PHE A 26 7.72 14.48 -10.82
CA PHE A 26 8.02 13.86 -9.52
C PHE A 26 7.00 14.21 -8.43
N LYS A 27 6.11 15.18 -8.67
CA LYS A 27 4.99 15.47 -7.74
C LYS A 27 3.96 14.32 -7.71
N VAL A 28 3.97 13.44 -8.71
CA VAL A 28 3.06 12.28 -8.78
C VAL A 28 3.52 11.14 -7.87
N ILE A 29 4.81 11.09 -7.51
CA ILE A 29 5.37 10.01 -6.68
C ILE A 29 5.57 10.42 -5.21
N VAL A 30 5.65 11.72 -4.91
CA VAL A 30 5.83 12.25 -3.56
C VAL A 30 4.52 12.87 -3.10
N ASP A 31 3.94 12.33 -2.03
CA ASP A 31 2.70 12.83 -1.43
C ASP A 31 2.93 14.12 -0.62
N LEU A 32 4.17 14.37 -0.15
CA LEU A 32 4.53 15.59 0.55
C LEU A 32 4.46 16.81 -0.39
N PRO A 33 3.54 17.77 -0.16
CA PRO A 33 3.52 19.00 -0.94
C PRO A 33 4.76 19.84 -0.65
N ASP A 34 5.40 20.33 -1.71
CA ASP A 34 6.59 21.18 -1.68
C ASP A 34 7.69 20.68 -0.71
N PRO A 35 8.36 19.55 -1.03
CA PRO A 35 9.32 18.91 -0.11
C PRO A 35 10.46 19.81 0.38
N ASP A 36 10.87 20.77 -0.45
CA ASP A 36 11.94 21.73 -0.17
C ASP A 36 11.48 22.98 0.62
N SER A 37 10.20 23.10 0.93
CA SER A 37 9.67 24.17 1.79
C SER A 37 8.99 23.63 3.06
N THR A 38 8.53 22.37 3.05
CA THR A 38 7.86 21.76 4.20
C THR A 38 8.84 21.18 5.22
N VAL A 39 8.89 21.80 6.40
CA VAL A 39 9.71 21.37 7.54
C VAL A 39 9.23 20.04 8.13
N ALA A 40 10.15 19.27 8.69
CA ALA A 40 9.87 17.90 9.13
C ALA A 40 8.79 17.77 10.21
N CYS A 41 8.67 18.74 11.12
CA CYS A 41 7.65 18.72 12.17
C CYS A 41 6.23 18.87 11.63
N GLU A 42 6.05 19.42 10.43
CA GLU A 42 4.74 19.57 9.80
C GLU A 42 4.33 18.35 8.97
N ARG A 43 5.30 17.54 8.51
CA ARG A 43 5.07 16.41 7.60
C ARG A 43 4.11 15.39 8.20
N GLU A 44 4.29 15.06 9.48
CA GLU A 44 3.46 14.09 10.19
C GLU A 44 2.00 14.54 10.27
N ALA A 45 1.75 15.79 10.71
CA ALA A 45 0.41 16.32 10.84
C ALA A 45 -0.31 16.44 9.48
N ARG A 46 0.43 16.80 8.42
CA ARG A 46 -0.12 16.84 7.05
C ARG A 46 -0.42 15.44 6.52
N ARG A 47 0.49 14.48 6.72
CA ARG A 47 0.28 13.08 6.35
C ARG A 47 -0.97 12.50 7.00
N LEU A 48 -1.13 12.68 8.31
CA LEU A 48 -2.27 12.14 9.06
C LEU A 48 -3.61 12.64 8.50
N LYS A 49 -3.70 13.94 8.16
CA LYS A 49 -4.88 14.52 7.50
C LYS A 49 -5.12 13.93 6.12
N CYS A 50 -4.07 13.77 5.31
CA CYS A 50 -4.20 13.14 3.98
C CYS A 50 -4.63 11.66 4.08
N GLU A 51 -4.17 10.93 5.10
CA GLU A 51 -4.60 9.56 5.35
C GLU A 51 -6.04 9.47 5.84
N GLU A 52 -6.46 10.40 6.69
CA GLU A 52 -7.85 10.50 7.15
C GLU A 52 -8.81 10.74 5.97
N ILE A 53 -8.42 11.59 5.02
CA ILE A 53 -9.18 11.83 3.79
C ILE A 53 -9.13 10.63 2.85
N ALA A 54 -8.00 9.93 2.76
CA ALA A 54 -7.82 8.79 1.86
C ALA A 54 -8.52 7.51 2.37
N PHE A 55 -8.71 7.39 3.69
CA PHE A 55 -9.37 6.24 4.27
C PHE A 55 -10.84 6.17 3.81
N SER A 56 -11.22 5.01 3.28
CA SER A 56 -12.60 4.73 2.88
C SER A 56 -13.18 3.69 3.82
N SER A 57 -14.10 4.11 4.68
CA SER A 57 -14.82 3.20 5.59
C SER A 57 -15.57 2.11 4.84
N HIS A 58 -16.15 2.44 3.67
CA HIS A 58 -16.87 1.46 2.86
C HIS A 58 -15.93 0.38 2.30
N HIS A 59 -14.78 0.79 1.75
CA HIS A 59 -13.78 -0.17 1.24
C HIS A 59 -13.25 -1.04 2.38
N TYR A 60 -12.89 -0.45 3.51
CA TYR A 60 -12.44 -1.20 4.69
C TYR A 60 -13.49 -2.23 5.15
N CYS A 61 -14.77 -1.84 5.24
CA CYS A 61 -15.83 -2.76 5.61
C CYS A 61 -16.02 -3.87 4.58
N ALA A 62 -15.91 -3.59 3.29
CA ALA A 62 -15.98 -4.61 2.24
C ALA A 62 -14.87 -5.67 2.43
N ASP A 63 -13.60 -5.25 2.55
CA ASP A 63 -12.46 -6.15 2.77
C ASP A 63 -12.49 -6.87 4.13
N PHE A 64 -13.24 -6.34 5.09
CA PHE A 64 -13.49 -6.99 6.37
C PHE A 64 -14.56 -8.08 6.28
N MET A 65 -15.64 -7.83 5.52
CA MET A 65 -16.75 -8.77 5.37
C MET A 65 -16.44 -9.88 4.35
N GLU A 66 -15.65 -9.58 3.32
CA GLU A 66 -15.22 -10.52 2.29
C GLU A 66 -13.93 -11.26 2.71
N GLU A 67 -13.98 -11.98 3.84
CA GLU A 67 -12.79 -12.67 4.38
C GLU A 67 -12.16 -13.64 3.37
N ASP A 68 -12.95 -14.27 2.50
CA ASP A 68 -12.49 -15.20 1.45
C ASP A 68 -11.55 -14.55 0.43
N VAL A 69 -11.63 -13.23 0.21
CA VAL A 69 -10.74 -12.49 -0.69
C VAL A 69 -9.36 -12.32 -0.08
N VAL A 70 -9.29 -12.09 1.24
CA VAL A 70 -8.04 -11.82 1.96
C VAL A 70 -7.36 -13.08 2.47
N GLU A 71 -8.13 -14.14 2.72
CA GLU A 71 -7.66 -15.41 3.29
C GLU A 71 -6.48 -16.04 2.54
N PRO A 72 -6.46 -16.10 1.19
CA PRO A 72 -5.31 -16.62 0.44
C PRO A 72 -4.00 -15.89 0.78
N TYR A 73 -4.05 -14.57 0.97
CA TYR A 73 -2.89 -13.76 1.33
C TYR A 73 -2.49 -13.95 2.79
N LEU A 74 -3.42 -14.25 3.70
CA LEU A 74 -3.11 -14.59 5.09
C LEU A 74 -2.41 -15.94 5.20
N GLN A 75 -2.85 -16.91 4.40
CA GLN A 75 -2.31 -18.27 4.35
C GLN A 75 -1.01 -18.38 3.56
N PHE A 76 -0.68 -17.39 2.73
CA PHE A 76 0.54 -17.39 1.94
C PHE A 76 1.79 -17.55 2.81
N ASN A 77 2.54 -18.63 2.53
CA ASN A 77 3.80 -18.92 3.19
C ASN A 77 4.93 -18.15 2.53
N SER A 78 5.20 -16.96 3.06
CA SER A 78 6.29 -16.13 2.58
C SER A 78 7.65 -16.82 2.73
N LYS A 79 8.49 -16.70 1.70
CA LYS A 79 9.87 -17.22 1.70
C LYS A 79 10.71 -16.72 2.88
N PHE A 80 10.34 -15.59 3.49
CA PHE A 80 11.03 -15.01 4.66
C PHE A 80 10.84 -15.84 5.94
N GLN A 81 9.82 -16.70 6.02
CA GLN A 81 9.63 -17.61 7.16
C GLN A 81 10.71 -18.70 7.20
N SER A 82 11.34 -18.99 6.06
CA SER A 82 12.41 -19.97 5.97
C SER A 82 13.71 -19.44 6.61
N ARG A 83 14.31 -20.22 7.51
CA ARG A 83 15.64 -19.92 8.08
C ARG A 83 16.79 -20.38 7.19
N LYS A 84 16.53 -20.69 5.92
CA LYS A 84 17.59 -21.07 4.97
C LYS A 84 18.55 -19.90 4.80
N GLN A 85 19.84 -20.21 4.68
CA GLN A 85 20.86 -19.21 4.46
C GLN A 85 20.62 -18.52 3.11
N VAL A 86 20.47 -17.20 3.14
CA VAL A 86 20.22 -16.39 1.95
C VAL A 86 21.55 -16.04 1.27
N THR A 87 21.61 -16.25 -0.03
CA THR A 87 22.74 -15.85 -0.88
C THR A 87 22.27 -14.83 -1.92
N LEU A 88 23.17 -13.90 -2.26
CA LEU A 88 22.96 -12.99 -3.37
C LEU A 88 23.36 -13.71 -4.66
N ASN A 89 22.55 -13.59 -5.71
CA ASN A 89 22.87 -14.09 -7.04
C ASN A 89 23.92 -13.16 -7.72
N HIS A 90 24.36 -13.52 -8.92
CA HIS A 90 25.39 -12.78 -9.65
C HIS A 90 24.97 -11.33 -9.95
N GLU A 91 23.75 -11.13 -10.47
CA GLU A 91 23.21 -9.82 -10.80
C GLU A 91 23.11 -8.91 -9.56
N GLU A 92 22.61 -9.45 -8.45
CA GLU A 92 22.51 -8.75 -7.16
C GLU A 92 23.90 -8.35 -6.63
N GLN A 93 24.90 -9.22 -6.77
CA GLN A 93 26.28 -8.92 -6.38
C GLN A 93 26.89 -7.83 -7.26
N GLU A 94 26.77 -7.93 -8.58
CA GLU A 94 27.27 -6.93 -9.53
C GLU A 94 26.61 -5.57 -9.29
N LYS A 95 25.29 -5.56 -9.05
CA LYS A 95 24.57 -4.33 -8.73
C LYS A 95 25.05 -3.71 -7.43
N LEU A 96 25.22 -4.50 -6.38
CA LEU A 96 25.73 -4.02 -5.10
C LEU A 96 27.16 -3.47 -5.22
N LEU A 97 28.02 -4.12 -6.01
CA LEU A 97 29.36 -3.63 -6.33
C LEU A 97 29.33 -2.30 -7.08
N SER A 98 28.38 -2.13 -8.01
CA SER A 98 28.23 -0.90 -8.80
C SER A 98 27.90 0.34 -7.97
N PHE A 99 27.34 0.17 -6.77
CA PHE A 99 27.07 1.29 -5.86
C PHE A 99 28.34 1.86 -5.20
N GLY A 100 29.46 1.14 -5.30
CA GLY A 100 30.72 1.53 -4.69
C GLY A 100 30.73 1.36 -3.17
N ASN A 101 31.82 1.80 -2.54
CA ASN A 101 31.97 1.77 -1.10
C ASN A 101 31.88 3.19 -0.54
N LYS A 102 30.93 3.41 0.37
CA LYS A 102 30.72 4.69 1.06
C LYS A 102 30.59 4.42 2.54
N GLU A 103 31.47 5.04 3.32
CA GLU A 103 31.41 4.98 4.78
C GLU A 103 30.45 6.04 5.30
N TYR A 104 29.51 5.65 6.15
CA TYR A 104 28.53 6.55 6.75
C TYR A 104 28.85 6.83 8.21
N LEU A 105 29.36 8.03 8.47
CA LEU A 105 29.63 8.51 9.83
C LEU A 105 28.37 9.10 10.46
N LEU A 106 27.44 8.22 10.84
CA LEU A 106 26.17 8.62 11.45
C LEU A 106 26.27 8.76 12.97
N ASN A 107 25.70 9.84 13.51
CA ASN A 107 25.52 10.02 14.95
C ASN A 107 24.42 9.09 15.50
N LYS A 108 24.17 9.11 16.82
CA LYS A 108 23.20 8.20 17.45
C LYS A 108 21.75 8.43 16.97
N GLU A 109 21.37 9.69 16.76
CA GLU A 109 20.04 10.08 16.32
C GLU A 109 19.82 9.71 14.85
N GLU A 110 20.79 10.00 13.98
CA GLU A 110 20.78 9.63 12.57
C GLU A 110 20.69 8.11 12.38
N LYS A 111 21.45 7.33 13.17
CA LYS A 111 21.34 5.86 13.17
C LYS A 111 19.94 5.40 13.54
N LYS A 112 19.32 6.04 14.52
CA LYS A 112 17.94 5.71 14.94
C LYS A 112 16.95 6.02 13.83
N ILE A 113 17.05 7.18 13.19
CA ILE A 113 16.21 7.57 12.04
C ILE A 113 16.34 6.52 10.93
N VAL A 114 17.57 6.19 10.52
CA VAL A 114 17.83 5.20 9.45
C VAL A 114 17.26 3.82 9.80
N LEU A 115 17.42 3.35 11.04
CA LEU A 115 16.86 2.06 11.47
C LEU A 115 15.33 2.04 11.44
N LEU A 116 14.67 3.12 11.87
CA LEU A 116 13.22 3.20 11.89
C LEU A 116 12.63 3.33 10.49
N SER A 117 13.24 4.14 9.63
CA SER A 117 12.85 4.26 8.22
C SER A 117 13.11 2.98 7.42
N LEU A 118 14.13 2.18 7.79
CA LEU A 118 14.32 0.85 7.19
C LEU A 118 13.12 -0.08 7.47
N VAL A 119 12.55 -0.05 8.68
CA VAL A 119 11.35 -0.85 9.01
C VAL A 119 10.16 -0.43 8.17
N ASP A 120 9.93 0.87 8.02
CA ASP A 120 8.85 1.42 7.20
C ASP A 120 8.95 0.99 5.72
N ILE A 121 10.15 1.08 5.14
CA ILE A 121 10.41 0.63 3.76
C ILE A 121 10.21 -0.89 3.62
N LEU A 122 10.74 -1.67 4.57
CA LEU A 122 10.62 -3.13 4.53
C LEU A 122 9.18 -3.60 4.74
N PHE A 123 8.38 -2.88 5.54
CA PHE A 123 6.94 -3.16 5.67
C PHE A 123 6.22 -2.99 4.34
N ALA A 124 6.45 -1.88 3.65
CA ALA A 124 5.85 -1.63 2.35
C ALA A 124 6.23 -2.72 1.33
N TYR A 125 7.49 -3.16 1.33
CA TYR A 125 7.95 -4.29 0.51
C TYR A 125 7.33 -5.62 0.93
N SER A 126 7.23 -5.91 2.23
CA SER A 126 6.58 -7.12 2.76
C SER A 126 5.11 -7.18 2.35
N TYR A 127 4.42 -6.04 2.36
CA TYR A 127 3.04 -5.94 1.92
C TYR A 127 2.95 -6.36 0.46
N ASN A 128 3.72 -5.70 -0.42
CA ASN A 128 3.75 -6.00 -1.84
C ASN A 128 4.00 -7.49 -2.09
N HIS A 129 5.10 -8.01 -1.54
CA HIS A 129 5.48 -9.41 -1.69
C HIS A 129 4.40 -10.39 -1.21
N ARG A 130 3.60 -10.05 -0.19
CA ARG A 130 2.52 -10.93 0.27
C ARG A 130 1.33 -10.88 -0.69
N THR A 131 0.95 -9.70 -1.14
CA THR A 131 -0.22 -9.51 -2.02
C THR A 131 0.04 -9.88 -3.48
N THR A 132 1.31 -10.07 -3.87
CA THR A 132 1.72 -10.59 -5.19
C THR A 132 2.17 -12.04 -5.14
N TYR A 133 2.01 -12.74 -4.02
CA TYR A 133 2.56 -14.10 -3.81
C TYR A 133 4.08 -14.21 -4.04
N GLY A 134 4.79 -13.10 -3.97
CA GLY A 134 6.22 -12.99 -4.26
C GLY A 134 6.55 -13.03 -5.75
N GLU A 135 5.55 -12.97 -6.62
CA GLU A 135 5.65 -12.84 -8.07
C GLU A 135 5.51 -11.37 -8.45
N ASP A 136 6.63 -10.65 -8.48
CA ASP A 136 6.67 -9.30 -9.05
C ASP A 136 7.11 -9.47 -10.51
N SER A 137 6.17 -9.88 -11.36
CA SER A 137 6.41 -10.01 -12.81
C SER A 137 6.64 -8.62 -13.43
N SER A 138 7.32 -8.56 -14.57
CA SER A 138 7.58 -7.29 -15.27
C SER A 138 6.30 -6.56 -15.71
N GLU A 139 5.17 -7.27 -15.82
CA GLU A 139 3.90 -6.70 -16.27
C GLU A 139 3.19 -5.91 -15.15
N ASP A 140 3.49 -6.20 -13.87
CA ASP A 140 2.92 -5.53 -12.70
C ASP A 140 3.94 -4.66 -11.92
N SER A 141 5.14 -4.46 -12.49
CA SER A 141 6.25 -3.76 -11.82
C SER A 141 5.89 -2.31 -11.44
N SER A 142 5.04 -1.62 -12.24
CA SER A 142 4.60 -0.25 -11.94
C SER A 142 3.68 -0.16 -10.73
N GLU A 143 2.72 -1.08 -10.58
CA GLU A 143 1.81 -1.14 -9.43
C GLU A 143 2.52 -1.63 -8.17
N CYS A 144 3.47 -2.54 -8.32
CA CYS A 144 4.35 -2.95 -7.22
C CYS A 144 5.18 -1.76 -6.71
N ALA A 145 5.80 -1.02 -7.62
CA ALA A 145 6.54 0.19 -7.30
C ALA A 145 5.64 1.28 -6.69
N TRP A 146 4.40 1.43 -7.17
CA TRP A 146 3.42 2.32 -6.56
C TRP A 146 3.11 1.89 -5.12
N THR A 147 2.82 0.61 -4.90
CA THR A 147 2.46 0.06 -3.58
C THR A 147 3.58 0.26 -2.57
N VAL A 148 4.83 -0.09 -2.93
CA VAL A 148 5.99 0.09 -2.05
C VAL A 148 6.22 1.57 -1.71
N ASN A 149 6.15 2.46 -2.71
CA ASN A 149 6.31 3.90 -2.49
C ASN A 149 5.18 4.47 -1.64
N LYS A 150 3.93 4.16 -1.98
CA LYS A 150 2.74 4.71 -1.33
C LYS A 150 2.62 4.24 0.10
N LEU A 151 2.94 2.98 0.42
CA LEU A 151 2.83 2.50 1.79
C LEU A 151 3.93 3.04 2.71
N SER A 152 5.14 3.32 2.20
CA SER A 152 6.23 3.85 3.01
C SER A 152 6.13 5.38 3.17
N ALA A 153 5.83 5.85 4.38
CA ALA A 153 5.83 7.30 4.67
C ALA A 153 7.24 7.90 4.60
N THR A 154 8.30 7.09 4.75
CA THR A 154 9.67 7.50 4.46
C THR A 154 9.83 7.89 3.00
N LEU A 155 9.25 7.12 2.07
CA LEU A 155 9.45 7.32 0.64
C LEU A 155 8.54 8.39 0.04
N CYS A 156 7.24 8.38 0.36
CA CYS A 156 6.30 9.33 -0.23
C CYS A 156 6.09 10.61 0.60
N TRP A 157 6.32 10.58 1.92
CA TRP A 157 6.16 11.74 2.81
C TRP A 157 7.48 12.32 3.33
N PHE A 158 8.61 11.66 3.02
CA PHE A 158 9.92 11.99 3.58
C PHE A 158 9.89 12.15 5.11
N GLN A 159 9.08 11.31 5.75
CA GLN A 159 8.95 11.30 7.20
C GLN A 159 10.13 10.57 7.82
N TYR A 160 10.68 11.14 8.90
CA TYR A 160 11.47 10.37 9.85
C TYR A 160 10.64 10.10 11.09
N PHE A 161 10.95 8.97 11.74
CA PHE A 161 10.22 8.52 12.91
C PHE A 161 11.05 8.71 14.18
N LYS A 162 10.36 8.93 15.30
CA LYS A 162 10.99 9.07 16.62
C LYS A 162 10.93 7.77 17.42
N THR A 163 9.91 6.94 17.19
CA THR A 163 9.75 5.67 17.89
C THR A 163 9.34 4.55 16.93
N ILE A 164 9.58 3.30 17.34
CA ILE A 164 9.14 2.13 16.58
C ILE A 164 7.60 1.98 16.60
N ASN A 165 6.95 2.48 17.65
CA ASN A 165 5.49 2.49 17.74
C ASN A 165 4.89 3.38 16.65
N ASP A 166 5.44 4.58 16.44
CA ASP A 166 4.99 5.50 15.39
C ASP A 166 5.17 4.90 13.98
N VAL A 167 6.27 4.17 13.75
CA VAL A 167 6.52 3.45 12.48
C VAL A 167 5.41 2.43 12.26
N ILE A 168 5.19 1.52 13.21
CA ILE A 168 4.23 0.42 13.03
C ILE A 168 2.80 0.96 12.89
N LYS A 169 2.41 1.96 13.70
CA LYS A 169 1.11 2.64 13.56
C LYS A 169 0.95 3.23 12.16
N THR A 170 1.98 3.91 11.66
CA THR A 170 1.98 4.51 10.32
C THR A 170 1.86 3.45 9.23
N CYS A 171 2.68 2.40 9.28
CA CYS A 171 2.65 1.30 8.32
C CYS A 171 1.26 0.64 8.25
N ILE A 172 0.69 0.27 9.40
CA ILE A 172 -0.63 -0.36 9.46
C ILE A 172 -1.70 0.60 8.97
N ARG A 173 -1.76 1.84 9.49
CA ARG A 173 -2.74 2.85 9.05
C ARG A 173 -2.71 3.04 7.54
N ARG A 174 -1.53 3.19 6.93
CA ARG A 174 -1.38 3.37 5.48
C ARG A 174 -1.82 2.14 4.68
N SER A 175 -1.56 0.93 5.19
CA SER A 175 -2.06 -0.31 4.55
C SER A 175 -3.58 -0.45 4.57
N LEU A 176 -4.29 0.33 5.41
CA LEU A 176 -5.76 0.39 5.43
C LEU A 176 -6.32 1.56 4.61
N CYS A 177 -5.47 2.46 4.11
CA CYS A 177 -5.90 3.66 3.38
C CYS A 177 -5.74 3.53 1.87
N TYR A 178 -4.65 2.90 1.40
CA TYR A 178 -4.21 3.03 0.02
C TYR A 178 -4.31 1.78 -0.86
N PRO A 179 -3.83 0.61 -0.44
CA PRO A 179 -3.67 -0.51 -1.36
C PRO A 179 -5.02 -1.17 -1.68
N LEU A 180 -4.97 -2.16 -2.56
CA LEU A 180 -6.14 -2.94 -2.99
C LEU A 180 -6.83 -3.65 -1.82
N TYR A 181 -6.06 -4.28 -0.92
CA TYR A 181 -6.56 -5.07 0.21
C TYR A 181 -6.34 -4.36 1.56
N ARG A 182 -7.39 -3.81 2.15
CA ARG A 182 -7.36 -2.96 3.34
C ARG A 182 -7.87 -3.71 4.55
N ASN A 183 -7.09 -4.69 5.00
CA ASN A 183 -7.48 -5.58 6.09
C ASN A 183 -6.49 -5.54 7.26
N PHE A 184 -6.98 -5.30 8.48
CA PHE A 184 -6.14 -5.18 9.68
C PHE A 184 -5.37 -6.46 10.01
N LYS A 185 -5.98 -7.65 9.84
CA LYS A 185 -5.30 -8.93 10.06
C LYS A 185 -4.15 -9.11 9.06
N LEU A 186 -4.37 -8.72 7.80
CA LEU A 186 -3.33 -8.74 6.77
C LEU A 186 -2.17 -7.81 7.14
N SER A 187 -2.43 -6.58 7.61
CA SER A 187 -1.39 -5.65 8.05
C SER A 187 -0.52 -6.23 9.18
N LEU A 188 -1.13 -6.93 10.14
CA LEU A 188 -0.37 -7.62 11.20
C LEU A 188 0.47 -8.77 10.65
N LYS A 189 -0.05 -9.51 9.67
CA LYS A 189 0.69 -10.58 9.00
C LYS A 189 1.89 -10.05 8.22
N VAL A 190 1.74 -8.89 7.57
CA VAL A 190 2.82 -8.18 6.89
C VAL A 190 3.90 -7.72 7.88
N LEU A 191 3.52 -7.23 9.07
CA LEU A 191 4.49 -6.89 10.12
C LEU A 191 5.31 -8.11 10.59
N GLU A 192 4.67 -9.28 10.62
CA GLU A 192 5.37 -10.55 10.88
C GLU A 192 6.42 -10.85 9.79
N ASP A 193 6.07 -10.67 8.51
CA ASP A 193 7.00 -10.84 7.40
C ASP A 193 8.17 -9.85 7.47
N THR A 194 7.91 -8.59 7.79
CA THR A 194 8.96 -7.58 8.00
C THR A 194 9.93 -8.03 9.09
N THR A 195 9.39 -8.55 10.20
CA THR A 195 10.19 -9.11 11.29
C THR A 195 11.01 -10.33 10.82
N ASN A 196 10.45 -11.17 9.96
CA ASN A 196 11.13 -12.34 9.40
C ASN A 196 12.24 -11.96 8.41
N ILE A 197 12.06 -10.91 7.60
CA ILE A 197 13.12 -10.34 6.76
C ILE A 197 14.31 -9.90 7.64
N LEU A 198 14.04 -9.18 8.73
CA LEU A 198 15.09 -8.74 9.66
C LEU A 198 15.81 -9.94 10.30
N LYS A 199 15.08 -10.98 10.71
CA LYS A 199 15.66 -12.24 11.24
C LYS A 199 16.52 -12.98 10.22
N GLY A 200 16.25 -12.82 8.93
CA GLY A 200 17.11 -13.32 7.83
C GLY A 200 18.46 -12.61 7.72
N GLY A 201 18.65 -11.52 8.47
CA GLY A 201 19.91 -10.78 8.57
C GLY A 201 20.21 -9.90 7.37
N ARG A 202 21.42 -9.33 7.35
CA ARG A 202 21.85 -8.32 6.38
C ARG A 202 21.63 -8.72 4.92
N LYS A 203 21.98 -9.96 4.56
CA LYS A 203 21.85 -10.43 3.16
C LYS A 203 20.39 -10.46 2.71
N GLN A 204 19.47 -10.88 3.59
CA GLN A 204 18.04 -10.88 3.29
C GLN A 204 17.52 -9.45 3.11
N ILE A 205 17.91 -8.53 4.00
CA ILE A 205 17.54 -7.12 3.91
C ILE A 205 18.07 -6.51 2.60
N ILE A 206 19.34 -6.73 2.26
CA ILE A 206 19.95 -6.22 1.03
C ILE A 206 19.22 -6.78 -0.20
N LYS A 207 18.87 -8.08 -0.21
CA LYS A 207 18.14 -8.69 -1.31
C LYS A 207 16.78 -8.01 -1.54
N CYS A 208 16.05 -7.70 -0.46
CA CYS A 208 14.80 -6.93 -0.53
C CYS A 208 15.04 -5.52 -1.08
N LEU A 209 16.05 -4.81 -0.58
CA LEU A 209 16.37 -3.44 -1.03
C LEU A 209 16.81 -3.40 -2.50
N LEU A 210 17.59 -4.38 -2.96
CA LEU A 210 17.96 -4.51 -4.38
C LEU A 210 16.74 -4.77 -5.25
N HIS A 211 15.75 -5.51 -4.75
CA HIS A 211 14.50 -5.73 -5.45
C HIS A 211 13.69 -4.42 -5.56
N ILE A 212 13.53 -3.68 -4.46
CA ILE A 212 12.90 -2.35 -4.48
C ILE A 212 13.63 -1.42 -5.45
N HIS A 213 14.97 -1.48 -5.47
CA HIS A 213 15.75 -0.68 -6.40
C HIS A 213 15.41 -1.01 -7.86
N LYS A 214 15.26 -2.29 -8.19
CA LYS A 214 14.87 -2.72 -9.54
C LYS A 214 13.46 -2.21 -9.88
N LEU A 215 12.48 -2.41 -9.00
CA LEU A 215 11.10 -1.94 -9.18
C LEU A 215 11.04 -0.42 -9.46
N PHE A 216 11.77 0.39 -8.70
CA PHE A 216 11.78 1.84 -8.90
C PHE A 216 12.50 2.29 -10.17
N ASN A 217 13.48 1.52 -10.65
CA ASN A 217 14.11 1.80 -11.94
C ASN A 217 13.22 1.46 -13.14
N GLU A 218 12.30 0.51 -12.98
CA GLU A 218 11.36 0.08 -14.02
C GLU A 218 10.06 0.91 -14.02
N SER A 219 9.89 1.78 -13.02
CA SER A 219 8.68 2.58 -12.83
C SER A 219 9.00 4.08 -12.79
N GLU A 220 9.04 4.71 -13.96
CA GLU A 220 9.25 6.15 -14.09
C GLU A 220 8.12 6.96 -13.41
N PRO A 221 8.42 8.03 -12.63
CA PRO A 221 9.72 8.60 -12.32
C PRO A 221 10.30 8.17 -10.95
N ARG A 222 9.93 7.00 -10.41
CA ARG A 222 10.29 6.54 -9.04
C ARG A 222 11.78 6.24 -8.85
N TYR A 223 12.59 6.16 -9.91
CA TYR A 223 14.04 5.94 -9.82
C TYR A 223 14.73 6.98 -8.92
N ILE A 224 14.17 8.19 -8.77
CA ILE A 224 14.72 9.19 -7.85
C ILE A 224 14.75 8.71 -6.39
N LEU A 225 13.82 7.84 -5.99
CA LEU A 225 13.79 7.25 -4.64
C LEU A 225 14.98 6.31 -4.42
N ASN A 226 15.56 5.74 -5.49
CA ASN A 226 16.79 4.98 -5.40
C ASN A 226 17.97 5.86 -5.01
N GLU A 227 18.08 7.04 -5.62
CA GLU A 227 19.15 7.99 -5.31
C GLU A 227 18.92 8.69 -3.96
N LEU A 228 17.67 8.92 -3.55
CA LEU A 228 17.35 9.54 -2.26
C LEU A 228 17.50 8.57 -1.07
N TYR A 229 17.18 7.29 -1.24
CA TYR A 229 17.08 6.33 -0.14
C TYR A 229 17.73 4.99 -0.44
N ILE A 230 17.22 4.25 -1.43
CA ILE A 230 17.42 2.79 -1.51
C ILE A 230 18.90 2.41 -1.71
N LYS A 231 19.61 3.13 -2.56
CA LYS A 231 21.04 2.91 -2.83
C LYS A 231 21.89 3.05 -1.56
N ASP A 232 21.68 4.12 -0.81
CA ASP A 232 22.43 4.38 0.42
C ASP A 232 22.09 3.33 1.51
N TYR A 233 20.84 2.84 1.56
CA TYR A 233 20.46 1.69 2.41
C TYR A 233 21.19 0.40 2.01
N CYS A 234 21.26 0.07 0.72
CA CYS A 234 22.01 -1.09 0.22
C CYS A 234 23.48 -1.06 0.63
N ILE A 235 24.12 0.12 0.62
CA ILE A 235 25.51 0.28 1.07
C ILE A 235 25.60 0.17 2.58
N TRP A 236 24.75 0.91 3.32
CA TRP A 236 24.85 1.01 4.77
C TRP A 236 24.57 -0.30 5.51
N VAL A 237 23.57 -1.08 5.06
CA VAL A 237 23.18 -2.35 5.70
C VAL A 237 24.31 -3.38 5.69
N GLN A 238 25.23 -3.33 4.72
CA GLN A 238 26.39 -4.24 4.68
C GLN A 238 27.23 -4.17 5.96
N ASN A 239 27.33 -2.98 6.55
CA ASN A 239 28.13 -2.69 7.75
C ASN A 239 27.29 -2.68 9.05
N LEU A 240 26.01 -3.04 8.98
CA LEU A 240 25.15 -3.10 10.16
C LEU A 240 25.55 -4.28 11.06
N SER A 241 25.66 -4.08 12.37
CA SER A 241 25.95 -5.18 13.28
C SER A 241 24.71 -6.02 13.50
N ASP A 242 24.89 -7.34 13.62
CA ASP A 242 23.77 -8.27 13.83
C ASP A 242 23.04 -7.94 15.15
N SER A 243 23.77 -7.51 16.19
CA SER A 243 23.19 -7.02 17.45
C SER A 243 22.23 -5.84 17.30
N ARG A 244 22.44 -4.94 16.33
CA ARG A 244 21.50 -3.82 16.09
C ARG A 244 20.22 -4.32 15.43
N ILE A 245 20.33 -5.31 14.54
CA ILE A 245 19.17 -5.95 13.92
C ILE A 245 18.36 -6.69 14.98
N GLU A 246 19.01 -7.43 15.88
CA GLU A 246 18.36 -8.10 17.01
C GLU A 246 17.63 -7.11 17.93
N ASN A 247 18.28 -6.02 18.33
CA ASN A 247 17.63 -4.97 19.14
C ASN A 247 16.41 -4.34 18.43
N LEU A 248 16.48 -4.17 17.11
CA LEU A 248 15.36 -3.66 16.31
C LEU A 248 14.19 -4.64 16.28
N ILE A 249 14.47 -5.94 16.07
CA ILE A 249 13.47 -7.02 16.12
C ILE A 249 12.79 -7.05 17.48
N GLU A 250 13.55 -7.03 18.57
CA GLU A 250 12.99 -7.00 19.93
C GLU A 250 12.11 -5.77 20.15
N SER A 251 12.52 -4.62 19.60
CA SER A 251 11.74 -3.38 19.70
C SER A 251 10.40 -3.50 18.97
N ILE A 252 10.37 -4.12 17.79
CA ILE A 252 9.14 -4.40 17.03
C ILE A 252 8.23 -5.35 17.82
N GLN A 253 8.79 -6.46 18.34
CA GLN A 253 8.01 -7.49 19.04
C GLN A 253 7.40 -7.01 20.36
N LYS A 254 7.95 -5.95 20.97
CA LYS A 254 7.39 -5.32 22.18
C LYS A 254 6.20 -4.40 21.88
N VAL A 255 5.96 -4.05 20.62
CA VAL A 255 4.85 -3.17 20.25
C VAL A 255 3.56 -3.97 20.19
N ILE A 256 2.57 -3.53 20.95
CA ILE A 256 1.18 -3.99 20.87
C ILE A 256 0.41 -2.88 20.16
N ILE A 257 -0.26 -3.21 19.06
CA ILE A 257 -1.11 -2.30 18.30
C ILE A 257 -2.55 -2.80 18.37
N ASN A 258 -3.46 -1.92 18.78
CA ASN A 258 -4.89 -2.17 18.75
C ASN A 258 -5.53 -1.35 17.62
N LYS A 259 -6.79 -1.64 17.29
CA LYS A 259 -7.51 -0.92 16.23
C LYS A 259 -7.74 0.55 16.60
N CYS A 260 -8.06 0.82 17.86
CA CYS A 260 -8.24 2.18 18.39
C CYS A 260 -6.97 3.06 18.29
N ASP A 261 -5.78 2.45 18.30
CA ASP A 261 -4.50 3.16 18.14
C ASP A 261 -4.34 3.85 16.79
N LEU A 262 -5.12 3.44 15.79
CA LEU A 262 -5.02 3.92 14.42
C LEU A 262 -5.87 5.15 14.15
N ASN A 263 -6.79 5.54 15.04
CA ASN A 263 -7.71 6.67 14.85
C ASN A 263 -8.46 6.60 13.51
N LEU A 264 -9.05 5.43 13.21
CA LEU A 264 -9.88 5.16 12.03
C LEU A 264 -11.24 4.56 12.38
N GLU A 265 -11.58 4.49 13.67
CA GLU A 265 -12.88 3.98 14.16
C GLU A 265 -13.19 2.54 13.69
N LEU A 266 -12.15 1.72 13.54
CA LEU A 266 -12.30 0.38 12.92
C LEU A 266 -13.20 -0.54 13.76
N GLU A 267 -13.18 -0.42 15.09
CA GLU A 267 -14.01 -1.28 15.96
C GLU A 267 -15.49 -0.96 15.80
N GLU A 268 -15.83 0.32 15.68
CA GLU A 268 -17.18 0.79 15.41
C GLU A 268 -17.64 0.37 14.00
N LEU A 269 -16.79 0.54 12.99
CA LEU A 269 -17.07 0.16 11.61
C LEU A 269 -17.35 -1.34 11.47
N GLU A 270 -16.52 -2.19 12.05
CA GLU A 270 -16.70 -3.64 12.00
C GLU A 270 -17.97 -4.09 12.74
N THR A 271 -18.24 -3.49 13.90
CA THR A 271 -19.46 -3.77 14.66
C THR A 271 -20.69 -3.40 13.83
N ALA A 272 -20.69 -2.23 13.19
CA ALA A 272 -21.78 -1.81 12.31
C ALA A 272 -21.96 -2.75 11.11
N ALA A 273 -20.86 -3.14 10.45
CA ALA A 273 -20.89 -4.06 9.31
C ALA A 273 -21.51 -5.42 9.68
N ILE A 274 -21.13 -5.99 10.83
CA ILE A 274 -21.69 -7.26 11.32
C ILE A 274 -23.18 -7.14 11.63
N LEU A 275 -23.63 -6.02 12.21
CA LEU A 275 -25.05 -5.81 12.52
C LEU A 275 -25.89 -5.74 11.23
N VAL A 276 -25.44 -4.99 10.23
CA VAL A 276 -26.13 -4.87 8.93
C VAL A 276 -26.22 -6.22 8.22
N GLN A 277 -25.15 -7.02 8.24
CA GLN A 277 -25.18 -8.36 7.64
C GLN A 277 -26.21 -9.26 8.32
N LYS A 278 -26.28 -9.24 9.66
CA LYS A 278 -27.25 -10.03 10.42
C LYS A 278 -28.70 -9.62 10.10
N GLU A 279 -28.97 -8.32 10.07
CA GLU A 279 -30.31 -7.81 9.71
C GLU A 279 -30.69 -8.25 8.29
N THR A 280 -29.76 -8.16 7.34
CA THR A 280 -29.98 -8.60 5.95
C THR A 280 -30.25 -10.10 5.86
N ASP A 281 -29.52 -10.91 6.61
CA ASP A 281 -29.71 -12.36 6.65
C ASP A 281 -31.06 -12.73 7.29
N GLU A 282 -31.45 -12.06 8.37
CA GLU A 282 -32.76 -12.23 9.02
C GLU A 282 -33.91 -11.86 8.08
N GLU A 283 -33.82 -10.73 7.38
CA GLU A 283 -34.81 -10.31 6.38
C GLU A 283 -34.91 -11.32 5.22
N ARG A 284 -33.77 -11.81 4.73
CA ARG A 284 -33.72 -12.84 3.69
C ARG A 284 -34.38 -14.14 4.14
N LEU A 285 -34.14 -14.57 5.38
CA LEU A 285 -34.78 -15.75 5.95
C LEU A 285 -36.29 -15.56 6.09
N LEU A 286 -36.75 -14.39 6.55
CA LEU A 286 -38.18 -14.07 6.64
C LEU A 286 -38.85 -14.11 5.27
N GLN A 287 -38.22 -13.54 4.24
CA GLN A 287 -38.73 -13.61 2.86
C GLN A 287 -38.79 -15.04 2.33
N GLN A 288 -37.78 -15.87 2.61
CA GLN A 288 -37.78 -17.29 2.22
C GLN A 288 -38.91 -18.06 2.90
N VAL A 289 -39.16 -17.83 4.19
CA VAL A 289 -40.28 -18.44 4.93
C VAL A 289 -41.63 -18.01 4.35
N MET A 290 -41.81 -16.71 4.06
CA MET A 290 -43.04 -16.20 3.43
C MET A 290 -43.30 -16.85 2.06
N ASN A 291 -42.26 -17.05 1.24
CA ASN A 291 -42.39 -17.69 -0.07
C ASN A 291 -42.74 -19.19 0.02
N LEU A 292 -42.26 -19.90 1.06
CA LEU A 292 -42.62 -21.30 1.30
C LEU A 292 -44.08 -21.45 1.75
N ASP A 293 -44.59 -20.53 2.59
CA ASP A 293 -45.97 -20.54 3.07
C ASP A 293 -47.00 -20.29 1.94
N ILE A 294 -46.60 -19.56 0.89
CA ILE A 294 -47.43 -19.35 -0.32
C ILE A 294 -47.51 -20.63 -1.15
N HIS A 295 -46.42 -21.38 -1.30
CA HIS A 295 -46.43 -22.65 -2.05
C HIS A 295 -47.13 -23.79 -1.31
N SER A 296 -47.20 -23.77 0.03
CA SER A 296 -47.97 -24.75 0.79
C SER A 296 -49.50 -24.54 0.71
N LYS A 297 -49.97 -23.34 0.36
CA LYS A 297 -51.42 -23.04 0.26
C LYS A 297 -52.02 -23.30 -1.12
N ASN A 298 -51.21 -23.65 -2.13
CA ASN A 298 -51.67 -23.99 -3.49
C ASN A 298 -51.76 -25.51 -3.76
N SER A 299 -51.73 -26.37 -2.73
CA SER A 299 -51.78 -27.84 -2.88
C SER A 299 -53.13 -28.47 -2.51
N SER A 300 -54.20 -27.69 -2.33
CA SER A 300 -55.55 -28.22 -2.10
C SER A 300 -56.60 -27.27 -2.67
N ASP A 301 -56.87 -27.38 -3.96
CA ASP A 301 -58.21 -27.69 -4.51
C ASP A 301 -58.21 -27.51 -6.04
N GLU A 302 -59.05 -28.32 -6.67
CA GLU A 302 -59.06 -28.76 -8.07
C GLU A 302 -59.37 -27.70 -9.14
N GLU A 303 -58.86 -28.00 -10.34
CA GLU A 303 -59.42 -27.83 -11.70
C GLU A 303 -60.58 -26.83 -11.95
N GLU A 304 -60.39 -25.87 -12.87
CA GLU A 304 -60.91 -25.93 -14.25
C GLU A 304 -60.58 -24.66 -15.09
N GLU A 305 -60.01 -24.92 -16.27
CA GLU A 305 -60.14 -24.29 -17.60
C GLU A 305 -60.17 -22.75 -17.76
N SER A 306 -59.12 -22.15 -18.36
CA SER A 306 -58.90 -21.94 -19.82
C SER A 306 -59.73 -20.82 -20.48
N SER A 307 -59.05 -19.73 -20.88
CA SER A 307 -59.09 -19.30 -22.28
C SER A 307 -57.85 -18.48 -22.65
N SER A 308 -57.08 -19.07 -23.56
CA SER A 308 -56.05 -18.52 -24.43
C SER A 308 -56.35 -17.13 -25.02
N ASN A 309 -55.31 -16.29 -25.14
CA ASN A 309 -54.79 -16.02 -26.48
C ASN A 309 -53.34 -15.50 -26.47
N GLU A 310 -52.61 -16.04 -27.44
CA GLU A 310 -51.19 -15.94 -27.71
C GLU A 310 -50.71 -14.56 -28.16
N SER A 311 -49.41 -14.31 -27.94
CA SER A 311 -48.52 -14.02 -29.06
C SER A 311 -47.07 -14.35 -28.68
N ASP A 312 -46.57 -15.44 -29.25
CA ASP A 312 -45.16 -15.81 -29.34
C ASP A 312 -44.35 -14.75 -30.11
N TYR A 313 -43.12 -14.44 -29.67
CA TYR A 313 -41.88 -15.08 -30.14
C TYR A 313 -40.66 -14.32 -29.55
N GLU A 314 -39.83 -15.12 -28.89
CA GLU A 314 -38.35 -15.08 -28.77
C GLU A 314 -37.64 -14.30 -29.91
N THR A 315 -36.43 -13.73 -29.79
CA THR A 315 -35.27 -14.17 -29.01
C THR A 315 -34.22 -13.02 -28.92
N ASP A 316 -33.46 -13.05 -27.83
CA ASP A 316 -32.01 -12.82 -27.72
C ASP A 316 -31.35 -11.43 -27.96
N SER A 317 -30.91 -10.89 -26.81
CA SER A 317 -29.49 -10.73 -26.44
C SER A 317 -28.65 -9.53 -26.90
N GLU A 318 -27.80 -9.11 -25.94
CA GLU A 318 -26.55 -8.34 -26.03
C GLU A 318 -26.62 -6.81 -25.86
N SER A 319 -26.39 -6.41 -24.61
CA SER A 319 -25.24 -5.63 -24.13
C SER A 319 -24.66 -4.51 -25.01
N SER A 320 -24.57 -3.34 -24.37
CA SER A 320 -23.37 -2.49 -24.17
C SER A 320 -23.51 -1.06 -24.70
N SER A 321 -23.31 -0.12 -23.77
CA SER A 321 -22.68 1.21 -23.92
C SER A 321 -23.38 2.20 -24.88
N GLU A 322 -23.54 3.48 -24.54
CA GLU A 322 -22.47 4.42 -24.30
C GLU A 322 -23.00 5.74 -23.69
N THR A 323 -22.06 6.46 -23.07
CA THR A 323 -21.88 7.92 -23.04
C THR A 323 -22.91 8.83 -22.35
N GLU A 324 -22.48 9.36 -21.20
CA GLU A 324 -22.67 10.78 -20.88
C GLU A 324 -21.30 11.46 -20.79
N THR A 325 -21.01 12.33 -21.75
CA THR A 325 -20.04 13.42 -21.61
C THR A 325 -20.72 14.70 -22.05
N GLU A 326 -20.93 15.61 -21.10
CA GLU A 326 -21.33 16.97 -21.37
C GLU A 326 -20.12 17.84 -21.77
N SER A 327 -20.43 18.81 -22.63
CA SER A 327 -20.04 20.22 -22.54
C SER A 327 -18.84 20.77 -23.35
N LEU A 328 -19.20 21.76 -24.18
CA LEU A 328 -18.58 23.09 -24.40
C LEU A 328 -17.47 23.30 -25.46
N ASP A 329 -17.90 23.94 -26.55
CA ASP A 329 -17.47 25.23 -27.15
C ASP A 329 -16.03 25.51 -27.66
N SER A 330 -16.07 26.06 -28.90
CA SER A 330 -15.33 27.23 -29.46
C SER A 330 -14.02 27.07 -30.24
N ASP A 331 -14.12 27.54 -31.50
CA ASP A 331 -13.16 28.26 -32.37
C ASP A 331 -11.89 27.52 -32.86
N ASP A 332 -11.41 27.66 -34.11
CA ASP A 332 -11.42 28.82 -35.00
C ASP A 332 -11.11 28.37 -36.45
N GLU A 333 -11.80 28.95 -37.44
CA GLU A 333 -11.40 28.92 -38.85
C GLU A 333 -10.63 30.20 -39.18
N SER A 334 -9.48 30.09 -39.86
CA SER A 334 -9.28 30.88 -41.08
C SER A 334 -8.08 30.42 -41.89
N SER A 335 -8.39 29.96 -43.09
CA SER A 335 -7.54 29.96 -44.27
C SER A 335 -7.26 31.39 -44.76
N VAL A 336 -6.02 31.72 -45.11
CA VAL A 336 -5.73 32.63 -46.23
C VAL A 336 -4.45 32.17 -46.96
N SER A 337 -4.61 31.94 -48.25
CA SER A 337 -3.56 31.71 -49.25
C SER A 337 -3.08 33.02 -49.89
N ASP A 338 -1.96 32.93 -50.60
CA ASP A 338 -1.50 33.80 -51.70
C ASP A 338 -0.99 35.21 -51.37
N THR A 339 0.33 35.39 -51.25
CA THR A 339 1.25 35.88 -52.33
C THR A 339 2.65 36.15 -51.80
#